data_AF-A0A0H3ZIR4-F1
#
_entry.id   AF-A0A0H3ZIR4-F1
#
_cell.length_a   1.000
_cell.length_b   1.000
_cell.length_c   1.000
_cell.angle_alpha   90.00
_cell.angle_beta   90.00
_cell.angle_gamma   90.00
#
_symmetry.space_group_name_H-M   'P 1'
#
loop_
_entity.id
_entity.type
_entity.pdbx_description
1 polymer ?
#
loop_
_entity_poly.entity_id
_entity_poly.type
_entity_poly.pdbx_seq_one_letter_code
_entity_poly.pdbx_strand_id
1 'polypeptide(L)'
;MSSKSDQDKLERKRAQERRRSKRYRERKKAEKAKQEEQLGVAKVELSFASSDRDRLDAMRQARAVVGEPYSREEYIAELIQQDEQRYQEQVAALGCCGKCKSPLPQGCDGVFEGDSDCWRTRQYRELML
;
A
#
# COMPACT_ATOMS: atom_id res chain seq x y z
N MET A 1 -1.92 1.44 -62.91
CA MET A 1 -2.64 0.53 -61.99
C MET A 1 -1.80 0.10 -60.76
N SER A 2 -0.63 0.68 -60.47
CA SER A 2 0.25 0.26 -59.34
C SER A 2 -0.13 0.76 -57.94
N SER A 3 -0.87 1.87 -57.84
CA SER A 3 -1.12 2.59 -56.57
C SER A 3 -1.87 1.78 -55.48
N LYS A 4 -2.84 0.93 -55.87
CA LYS A 4 -3.61 0.10 -54.92
C LYS A 4 -2.79 -1.04 -54.30
N SER A 5 -1.79 -1.57 -55.01
CA SER A 5 -0.97 -2.68 -54.50
C SER A 5 0.04 -2.23 -53.45
N ASP A 6 0.51 -0.98 -53.57
CA ASP A 6 1.49 -0.43 -52.62
C ASP A 6 0.82 0.08 -51.35
N GLN A 7 -0.44 0.52 -51.43
CA GLN A 7 -1.29 0.79 -50.26
C GLN A 7 -1.55 -0.49 -49.45
N ASP A 8 -1.90 -1.60 -50.08
CA ASP A 8 -2.16 -2.87 -49.40
C ASP A 8 -0.89 -3.44 -48.73
N LYS A 9 0.28 -3.29 -49.36
CA LYS A 9 1.58 -3.65 -48.74
C LYS A 9 1.88 -2.79 -47.51
N LEU A 10 1.62 -1.48 -47.56
CA LEU A 10 1.86 -0.57 -46.45
C LEU A 10 0.94 -0.87 -45.26
N GLU A 11 -0.33 -1.19 -45.52
CA GLU A 11 -1.28 -1.60 -44.48
C GLU A 11 -0.89 -2.91 -43.81
N ARG A 12 -0.46 -3.91 -44.59
CA ARG A 12 0.06 -5.18 -44.04
C ARG A 12 1.29 -4.96 -43.16
N LYS A 13 2.22 -4.07 -43.57
CA LYS A 13 3.40 -3.72 -42.77
C LYS A 13 3.03 -3.04 -41.46
N ARG A 14 2.11 -2.07 -41.48
CA ARG A 14 1.59 -1.39 -40.27
C ARG A 14 0.87 -2.37 -39.35
N ALA A 15 0.09 -3.31 -39.89
CA ALA A 15 -0.56 -4.35 -39.12
C ALA A 15 0.45 -5.29 -38.44
N GLN A 16 1.53 -5.65 -39.15
CA GLN A 16 2.61 -6.47 -38.61
C GLN A 16 3.37 -5.75 -37.48
N GLU A 17 3.66 -4.46 -37.64
CA GLU A 17 4.30 -3.62 -36.60
C GLU A 17 3.41 -3.48 -35.36
N ARG A 18 2.09 -3.25 -35.53
CA ARG A 18 1.12 -3.23 -34.43
C ARG A 18 1.09 -4.55 -33.68
N ARG A 19 1.09 -5.69 -34.39
CA ARG A 19 1.15 -7.04 -33.78
C ARG A 19 2.45 -7.27 -33.02
N ARG A 20 3.60 -6.84 -33.57
CA ARG A 20 4.91 -6.94 -32.90
C ARG A 20 4.97 -6.08 -31.64
N SER A 21 4.47 -4.85 -31.71
CA SER A 21 4.37 -3.93 -30.57
C SER A 21 3.44 -4.48 -29.48
N LYS A 22 2.29 -5.05 -29.86
CA LYS A 22 1.37 -5.70 -28.91
C LYS A 22 2.03 -6.88 -28.19
N ARG A 23 2.67 -7.80 -28.94
CA ARG A 23 3.39 -8.94 -28.36
C ARG A 23 4.54 -8.52 -27.44
N TYR A 24 5.27 -7.46 -27.79
CA TYR A 24 6.32 -6.91 -26.93
C TYR A 24 5.76 -6.37 -25.60
N ARG A 25 4.65 -5.62 -25.67
CA ARG A 25 3.95 -5.11 -24.46
C ARG A 25 3.42 -6.24 -23.59
N GLU A 26 2.83 -7.28 -24.20
CA GLU A 26 2.33 -8.47 -23.49
C GLU A 26 3.46 -9.23 -22.80
N ARG A 27 4.60 -9.44 -23.47
CA ARG A 27 5.77 -10.09 -22.88
C ARG A 27 6.35 -9.29 -21.70
N LYS A 28 6.55 -7.97 -21.88
CA LYS A 28 6.99 -7.06 -20.81
C LYS A 28 6.04 -7.07 -19.60
N LYS A 29 4.72 -7.10 -19.84
CA LYS A 29 3.72 -7.22 -18.77
C LYS A 29 3.81 -8.55 -18.05
N ALA A 30 3.95 -9.65 -18.78
CA ALA A 30 4.08 -10.99 -18.19
C ALA A 30 5.39 -11.15 -17.39
N GLU A 31 6.51 -10.61 -17.88
CA GLU A 31 7.78 -10.56 -17.15
C GLU A 31 7.65 -9.76 -15.85
N LYS A 32 7.01 -8.59 -15.90
CA LYS A 32 6.75 -7.77 -14.71
C LYS A 32 5.84 -8.49 -13.72
N ALA A 33 4.77 -9.14 -14.20
CA ALA A 33 3.85 -9.88 -13.34
C ALA A 33 4.55 -11.06 -12.64
N LYS A 34 5.41 -11.80 -13.34
CA LYS A 34 6.22 -12.88 -12.74
C LYS A 34 7.19 -12.36 -11.69
N GLN A 35 7.79 -11.19 -11.92
CA GLN A 35 8.70 -10.58 -10.95
C GLN A 35 7.94 -10.08 -9.71
N GLU A 36 6.75 -9.49 -9.88
CA GLU A 36 5.86 -9.10 -8.78
C GLU A 36 5.44 -10.33 -7.96
N GLU A 37 5.08 -11.43 -8.61
CA GLU A 37 4.72 -12.70 -7.96
C GLU A 37 5.90 -13.30 -7.17
N GLN A 38 7.11 -13.33 -7.75
CA GLN A 38 8.31 -13.83 -7.07
C GLN A 38 8.72 -13.00 -5.85
N LEU A 39 8.47 -11.70 -5.89
CA LEU A 39 8.74 -10.78 -4.78
C LEU A 39 7.60 -10.73 -3.77
N GLY A 40 6.52 -11.49 -3.97
CA GLY A 40 5.33 -11.45 -3.12
C GLY A 40 4.60 -10.10 -3.15
N VAL A 41 4.80 -9.29 -4.19
CA VAL A 41 4.22 -7.96 -4.32
C VAL A 41 2.78 -8.09 -4.81
N ALA A 42 1.83 -7.84 -3.92
CA ALA A 42 0.42 -7.73 -4.26
C ALA A 42 0.04 -6.27 -4.57
N LYS A 43 -0.68 -6.04 -5.67
CA LYS A 43 -1.27 -4.73 -5.96
C LYS A 43 -2.53 -4.54 -5.12
N VAL A 44 -2.61 -3.40 -4.44
CA VAL A 44 -3.79 -2.95 -3.69
C VAL A 44 -4.32 -1.68 -4.32
N GLU A 45 -5.59 -1.67 -4.68
CA GLU A 45 -6.28 -0.47 -5.18
C GLU A 45 -7.05 0.19 -4.03
N LEU A 46 -6.81 1.48 -3.83
CA LEU A 46 -7.40 2.27 -2.74
C LEU A 46 -8.25 3.41 -3.32
N SER A 47 -9.40 3.65 -2.70
CA SER A 47 -10.29 4.76 -3.03
C SER A 47 -10.23 5.82 -1.95
N PHE A 48 -9.85 7.03 -2.33
CA PHE A 48 -9.71 8.18 -1.44
C PHE A 48 -10.67 9.29 -1.85
N ALA A 49 -11.18 10.05 -0.87
CA ALA A 49 -11.83 11.32 -1.15
C ALA A 49 -10.84 12.27 -1.85
N SER A 50 -11.34 13.28 -2.57
CA SER A 50 -10.47 14.29 -3.20
C SER A 50 -9.57 14.98 -2.19
N SER A 51 -10.13 15.37 -1.03
CA SER A 51 -9.38 15.98 0.07
C SER A 51 -8.21 15.13 0.56
N ASP A 52 -8.38 13.80 0.60
CA ASP A 52 -7.35 12.89 1.09
C ASP A 52 -6.26 12.69 0.05
N ARG A 53 -6.60 12.71 -1.24
CA ARG A 53 -5.60 12.69 -2.32
C ARG A 53 -4.75 13.95 -2.32
N ASP A 54 -5.38 15.12 -2.13
CA ASP A 54 -4.66 16.38 -2.03
C ASP A 54 -3.74 16.40 -0.81
N ARG A 55 -4.22 15.89 0.34
CA ARG A 55 -3.42 15.74 1.55
C ARG A 55 -2.24 14.78 1.34
N LEU A 56 -2.46 13.64 0.68
CA LEU A 56 -1.42 12.67 0.35
C LEU A 56 -0.32 13.30 -0.50
N ASP A 57 -0.69 14.01 -1.57
CA ASP A 57 0.26 14.64 -2.48
C ASP A 57 1.04 15.77 -1.78
N ALA A 58 0.39 16.58 -0.94
CA ALA A 58 1.04 17.63 -0.15
C ALA A 58 2.04 17.04 0.87
N MET A 59 1.65 16.01 1.62
CA MET A 59 2.49 15.43 2.67
C MET A 59 3.73 14.72 2.11
N ARG A 60 3.59 14.05 0.97
CA ARG A 60 4.73 13.46 0.23
C ARG A 60 5.80 14.50 -0.10
N GLN A 61 5.38 15.66 -0.62
CA GLN A 61 6.30 16.73 -0.97
C GLN A 61 6.92 17.36 0.28
N ALA A 62 6.11 17.62 1.31
CA ALA A 62 6.59 18.24 2.55
C ALA A 62 7.64 17.39 3.28
N ARG A 63 7.54 16.06 3.20
CA ARG A 63 8.49 15.13 3.85
C ARG A 63 9.72 14.82 3.00
N ALA A 64 9.68 15.09 1.69
CA ALA A 64 10.86 15.02 0.83
C ALA A 64 11.74 16.27 1.00
N VAL A 65 12.30 16.44 2.20
CA VAL A 65 13.14 17.60 2.57
C VAL A 65 14.37 17.71 1.68
N VAL A 66 14.87 16.57 1.19
CA VAL A 66 15.98 16.50 0.23
C VAL A 66 15.62 15.48 -0.85
N GLY A 67 15.82 15.86 -2.11
CA GLY A 67 15.60 14.99 -3.26
C GLY A 67 14.20 15.09 -3.87
N GLU A 68 13.85 14.08 -4.66
CA GLU A 68 12.56 14.00 -5.33
C GLU A 68 11.45 13.56 -4.36
N PRO A 69 10.21 14.06 -4.52
CA PRO A 69 9.07 13.59 -3.74
C PRO A 69 8.84 12.09 -3.85
N TYR A 70 8.63 11.41 -2.72
CA TYR A 70 8.26 9.99 -2.64
C TYR A 70 7.11 9.65 -3.57
N SER A 71 7.10 8.47 -4.21
CA SER A 71 5.91 7.94 -4.90
C SER A 71 4.75 7.64 -3.91
N ARG A 72 3.54 7.35 -4.42
CA ARG A 72 2.35 7.27 -3.54
C ARG A 72 2.43 5.96 -2.77
N GLU A 73 2.89 4.95 -3.49
CA GLU A 73 3.24 3.63 -3.04
C GLU A 73 4.34 3.68 -1.97
N GLU A 74 5.46 4.35 -2.22
CA GLU A 74 6.56 4.48 -1.23
C GLU A 74 6.09 5.20 0.03
N TYR A 75 5.35 6.30 -0.13
CA TYR A 75 4.87 7.05 1.01
C TYR A 75 3.90 6.27 1.88
N ILE A 76 2.95 5.55 1.27
CA ILE A 76 2.02 4.69 2.01
C ILE A 76 2.75 3.52 2.67
N ALA A 77 3.70 2.88 1.98
CA ALA A 77 4.49 1.79 2.54
C ALA A 77 5.30 2.24 3.76
N GLU A 78 5.94 3.41 3.68
CA GLU A 78 6.70 4.01 4.78
C GLU A 78 5.79 4.35 5.97
N LEU A 79 4.58 4.89 5.73
CA LEU A 79 3.61 5.14 6.79
C LEU A 79 3.17 3.86 7.50
N ILE A 80 2.99 2.74 6.77
CA ILE A 80 2.65 1.45 7.38
C ILE A 80 3.79 0.98 8.30
N GLN A 81 5.05 1.09 7.86
CA GLN A 81 6.20 0.68 8.66
C GLN A 81 6.36 1.54 9.92
N GLN A 82 6.19 2.86 9.78
CA GLN A 82 6.24 3.79 10.91
C GLN A 82 5.11 3.55 11.91
N ASP A 83 3.93 3.20 11.42
CA ASP A 83 2.79 2.86 12.26
C ASP A 83 3.02 1.54 13.02
N GLU A 84 3.54 0.51 12.35
CA GLU A 84 3.91 -0.75 12.99
C GLU A 84 4.95 -0.53 14.09
N GLN A 85 6.00 0.25 13.82
CA GLN A 85 7.02 0.57 14.82
C GLN A 85 6.40 1.29 16.02
N ARG A 86 5.55 2.30 15.77
CA ARG A 86 4.87 3.03 16.84
C ARG A 86 4.00 2.11 17.68
N TYR A 87 3.25 1.21 17.05
CA TYR A 87 2.43 0.24 17.76
C TYR A 87 3.27 -0.69 18.64
N GLN A 88 4.40 -1.18 18.13
CA GLN A 88 5.33 -2.02 18.91
C GLN A 88 5.89 -1.27 20.14
N GLU A 89 6.27 0.00 19.97
CA GLU A 89 6.73 0.86 21.07
C GLU A 89 5.63 1.08 22.12
N GLN A 90 4.41 1.35 21.68
CA GLN A 90 3.26 1.51 22.59
C GLN A 90 2.97 0.22 23.35
N VAL A 91 2.95 -0.93 22.68
CA VAL A 91 2.72 -2.24 23.31
C VAL A 91 3.81 -2.55 24.33
N ALA A 92 5.07 -2.26 24.03
CA ALA A 92 6.18 -2.46 24.96
C ALA A 92 6.03 -1.62 26.24
N ALA A 93 5.34 -0.48 26.18
CA ALA A 93 5.11 0.40 27.32
C ALA A 93 3.91 -0.01 28.22
N LEU A 94 2.99 -0.83 27.73
CA LEU A 94 1.72 -1.13 28.43
C LEU A 94 1.85 -2.05 29.65
N GLY A 95 2.84 -2.93 29.70
CA GLY A 95 3.01 -3.89 30.79
C GLY A 95 1.80 -4.84 30.95
N CYS A 96 1.28 -4.96 32.18
CA CYS A 96 0.18 -5.87 32.51
C CYS A 96 -1.11 -5.12 32.91
N CYS A 97 -2.25 -5.74 32.63
CA CYS A 97 -3.55 -5.22 33.02
C CYS A 97 -3.68 -5.06 34.55
N GLY A 98 -4.24 -3.93 35.01
CA GLY A 98 -4.47 -3.65 36.43
C GLY A 98 -5.33 -4.71 37.12
N LYS A 99 -6.36 -5.22 36.43
CA LYS A 99 -7.31 -6.22 36.94
C LYS A 99 -6.81 -7.67 36.83
N CYS A 100 -6.62 -8.16 35.61
CA CYS A 100 -6.31 -9.58 35.38
C CYS A 100 -4.82 -9.93 35.46
N LYS A 101 -3.95 -8.91 35.56
CA LYS A 101 -2.48 -9.05 35.56
C LYS A 101 -1.88 -9.73 34.32
N SER A 102 -2.68 -10.06 33.32
CA SER A 102 -2.23 -10.57 32.03
C SER A 102 -1.50 -9.49 31.23
N PRO A 103 -0.51 -9.88 30.39
CA PRO A 103 0.19 -8.96 29.52
C PRO A 103 -0.76 -8.30 28.52
N LEU A 104 -0.56 -7.01 28.29
CA LEU A 104 -1.29 -6.22 27.31
C LEU A 104 -0.58 -6.29 25.94
N PRO A 105 -1.30 -6.16 24.81
CA PRO A 105 -2.70 -5.74 24.69
C PRO A 105 -3.74 -6.88 24.80
N GLN A 106 -3.33 -8.15 24.80
CA GLN A 106 -4.25 -9.30 24.88
C GLN A 106 -5.13 -9.22 26.14
N GLY A 107 -4.51 -8.92 27.29
CA GLY A 107 -5.22 -8.65 28.54
C GLY A 107 -6.18 -9.77 28.95
N CYS A 108 -7.39 -9.39 29.38
CA CYS A 108 -8.43 -10.32 29.81
C CYS A 108 -9.42 -10.70 28.71
N ASP A 109 -9.16 -10.31 27.45
CA ASP A 109 -10.08 -10.48 26.32
C ASP A 109 -11.56 -10.10 26.61
N GLY A 110 -11.77 -8.99 27.32
CA GLY A 110 -13.11 -8.46 27.60
C GLY A 110 -13.85 -9.10 28.78
N VAL A 111 -13.28 -10.14 29.44
CA VAL A 111 -13.91 -10.78 30.61
C VAL A 111 -14.21 -9.80 31.75
N PHE A 112 -13.37 -8.78 31.94
CA PHE A 112 -13.53 -7.74 32.95
C PHE A 112 -13.89 -6.37 32.35
N GLU A 113 -14.50 -6.34 31.17
CA GLU A 113 -14.95 -5.08 30.57
C GLU A 113 -16.04 -4.41 31.42
N GLY A 114 -15.86 -3.13 31.74
CA GLY A 114 -16.69 -2.35 32.66
C GLY A 114 -16.09 -2.19 34.06
N ASP A 115 -15.08 -3.00 34.40
CA ASP A 115 -14.33 -2.85 35.66
C ASP A 115 -13.36 -1.66 35.59
N SER A 116 -13.29 -0.88 36.66
CA SER A 116 -12.45 0.32 36.73
C SER A 116 -10.96 0.03 36.59
N ASP A 117 -10.51 -1.16 36.96
CA ASP A 117 -9.09 -1.55 36.95
C ASP A 117 -8.71 -2.28 35.66
N CYS A 118 -9.67 -2.48 34.76
CA CYS A 118 -9.44 -3.12 33.48
C CYS A 118 -8.87 -2.12 32.46
N TRP A 119 -7.69 -2.43 31.91
CA TRP A 119 -7.06 -1.62 30.86
C TRP A 119 -7.99 -1.47 29.65
N ARG A 120 -8.70 -2.54 29.27
CA ARG A 120 -9.63 -2.52 28.13
C ARG A 120 -10.79 -1.53 28.33
N THR A 121 -11.11 -1.17 29.57
CA THR A 121 -12.19 -0.23 29.89
C THR A 121 -11.70 1.22 29.93
N ARG A 122 -10.47 1.47 30.39
CA ARG A 122 -9.97 2.85 30.58
C ARG A 122 -8.98 3.34 29.54
N GLN A 123 -8.16 2.44 29.00
CA GLN A 123 -6.90 2.79 28.34
C GLN A 123 -6.75 2.17 26.95
N TYR A 124 -7.69 1.31 26.52
CA TYR A 124 -7.62 0.65 25.20
C TYR A 124 -7.45 1.59 24.00
N ARG A 125 -7.93 2.83 24.14
CA ARG A 125 -7.82 3.87 23.11
C ARG A 125 -6.38 4.31 22.86
N GLU A 126 -5.46 4.02 23.77
CA GLU A 126 -4.04 4.33 23.61
C GLU A 126 -3.39 3.60 22.41
N LEU A 127 -3.98 2.48 21.97
CA LEU A 127 -3.53 1.71 20.80
C LEU A 127 -4.40 1.91 19.55
N MET A 128 -5.44 2.74 19.60
CA MET A 128 -6.31 2.97 18.45
C MET A 128 -5.74 4.06 17.51
N LEU A 129 -5.99 3.89 16.21
CA LEU A 129 -5.71 4.86 15.15
C LEU A 129 -6.86 5.84 14.92
#